data_AF-A0A7J6QM07-F1
#
_entry.id   AF-A0A7J6QM07-F1
#
_cell.length_a   1.000
_cell.length_b   1.000
_cell.length_c   1.000
_cell.angle_alpha   90.00
_cell.angle_beta   90.00
_cell.angle_gamma   90.00
#
_symmetry.space_group_name_H-M   'P 1'
#
loop_
_entity.id
_entity.type
_entity.pdbx_description
1 polymer ?
#
loop_
_entity_poly.entity_id
_entity_poly.type
_entity_poly.pdbx_seq_one_letter_code
_entity_poly.pdbx_strand_id
1 'polypeptide(L)'
;MMPILLPLMKEAFQFDPELDTAKRIGSYIVLVEITANATVAACWLTGGAWNALMLQFMKEVGVELTWIGWAYSQAPVALVSLILIPLVMLVLVKPEIRRTPEAPVVAHSRLEAMGPLSVREWTMLLCFLGVVCRALAWSTVCGHLTPYTSSANPAYYDLGYVTAKQWWVVGAIVMVLNLVNLVTIGFGYWWLLGYWQ
;
A
#
# COMPACT_ATOMS: atom_id res chain seq x y z
N MET A 1 2.51 0.32 -7.55
CA MET A 1 3.68 -0.40 -8.13
C MET A 1 4.09 0.10 -9.51
N MET A 2 3.21 0.76 -10.28
CA MET A 2 3.51 1.28 -11.63
C MET A 2 4.80 2.11 -11.80
N PRO A 3 5.21 2.99 -10.86
CA PRO A 3 6.45 3.75 -11.00
C PRO A 3 7.71 2.89 -11.08
N ILE A 4 7.65 1.64 -10.61
CA ILE A 4 8.74 0.67 -10.67
C ILE A 4 8.59 -0.21 -11.92
N LEU A 5 7.37 -0.68 -12.20
CA LEU A 5 7.11 -1.58 -13.32
C LEU A 5 7.33 -0.89 -14.68
N LEU A 6 6.92 0.36 -14.84
CA LEU A 6 7.04 1.08 -16.11
C LEU A 6 8.50 1.23 -16.60
N PRO A 7 9.47 1.74 -15.81
CA PRO A 7 10.85 1.82 -16.25
C PRO A 7 11.46 0.43 -16.48
N LEU A 8 11.18 -0.55 -15.62
CA LEU A 8 11.61 -1.94 -15.84
C LEU A 8 11.12 -2.48 -17.18
N MET A 9 9.82 -2.31 -17.47
CA MET A 9 9.20 -2.78 -18.70
C MET A 9 9.78 -2.08 -19.93
N LYS A 10 9.96 -0.75 -19.88
CA LYS A 10 10.51 0.02 -21.00
C LYS A 10 11.99 -0.24 -21.25
N GLU A 11 12.80 -0.22 -20.21
CA GLU A 11 14.26 -0.27 -20.34
C GLU A 11 14.82 -1.68 -20.44
N ALA A 12 14.25 -2.64 -19.68
CA ALA A 12 14.75 -4.02 -19.67
C ALA A 12 14.07 -4.91 -20.70
N PHE A 13 12.80 -4.65 -21.03
CA PHE A 13 12.00 -5.54 -21.88
C PHE A 13 11.43 -4.90 -23.15
N GLN A 14 11.72 -3.61 -23.38
CA GLN A 14 11.21 -2.84 -24.53
C GLN A 14 9.70 -2.99 -24.72
N PHE A 15 8.97 -3.01 -23.61
CA PHE A 15 7.51 -3.06 -23.61
C PHE A 15 6.95 -1.66 -23.87
N ASP A 16 6.16 -1.56 -24.92
CA ASP A 16 5.41 -0.38 -25.30
C ASP A 16 3.93 -0.78 -25.50
N PRO A 17 2.99 -0.23 -24.71
CA PRO A 17 1.56 -0.54 -24.84
C PRO A 17 0.94 -0.08 -26.17
N GLU A 18 1.61 0.81 -26.92
CA GLU A 18 1.18 1.24 -28.26
C GLU A 18 1.70 0.31 -29.38
N LEU A 19 2.64 -0.60 -29.08
CA LEU A 19 3.20 -1.59 -30.01
C LEU A 19 2.73 -3.01 -29.63
N ASP A 20 2.72 -3.98 -30.56
CA ASP A 20 2.39 -5.41 -30.27
C ASP A 20 3.45 -6.14 -29.40
N THR A 21 4.22 -5.39 -28.62
CA THR A 21 5.21 -5.90 -27.66
C THR A 21 4.59 -6.33 -26.33
N ALA A 22 3.29 -6.10 -26.16
CA ALA A 22 2.56 -6.41 -24.94
C ALA A 22 2.66 -7.89 -24.52
N LYS A 23 2.83 -8.80 -25.49
CA LYS A 23 2.88 -10.26 -25.29
C LYS A 23 4.22 -10.79 -24.76
N ARG A 24 5.28 -9.96 -24.73
CA ARG A 24 6.64 -10.40 -24.38
C ARG A 24 6.76 -10.92 -22.95
N ILE A 25 6.53 -10.04 -21.96
CA ILE A 25 6.57 -10.37 -20.53
C ILE A 25 5.80 -9.34 -19.68
N GLY A 26 5.67 -8.11 -20.17
CA GLY A 26 5.02 -7.02 -19.42
C GLY A 26 3.58 -7.33 -19.03
N SER A 27 2.77 -7.89 -19.93
CA SER A 27 1.38 -8.29 -19.60
C SER A 27 1.33 -9.34 -18.49
N TYR A 28 2.24 -10.31 -18.49
CA TYR A 28 2.34 -11.32 -17.43
C TYR A 28 2.69 -10.66 -16.09
N ILE A 29 3.71 -9.81 -16.05
CA ILE A 29 4.16 -9.15 -14.81
C ILE A 29 3.06 -8.23 -14.24
N VAL A 30 2.38 -7.45 -15.09
CA VAL A 30 1.30 -6.56 -14.66
C VAL A 30 0.10 -7.36 -14.13
N LEU A 31 -0.30 -8.45 -14.81
CA LEU A 31 -1.44 -9.25 -14.35
C LEU A 31 -1.14 -10.02 -13.06
N VAL A 32 0.09 -10.50 -12.89
CA VAL A 32 0.54 -11.07 -11.62
C VAL A 32 0.52 -10.01 -10.52
N GLU A 33 0.98 -8.78 -10.79
CA GLU A 33 0.96 -7.68 -9.82
C GLU A 33 -0.46 -7.34 -9.36
N ILE A 34 -1.39 -7.12 -10.30
CA ILE A 34 -2.77 -6.76 -9.98
C ILE A 34 -3.42 -7.85 -9.13
N THR A 35 -3.22 -9.12 -9.52
CA THR A 35 -3.82 -10.26 -8.83
C THR A 35 -3.20 -10.48 -7.45
N ALA A 36 -1.88 -10.36 -7.33
CA ALA A 36 -1.18 -10.44 -6.05
C ALA A 36 -1.61 -9.31 -5.11
N ASN A 37 -1.73 -8.08 -5.61
CA ASN A 37 -2.18 -6.93 -4.84
C ASN A 37 -3.61 -7.13 -4.30
N ALA A 38 -4.55 -7.56 -5.15
CA ALA A 38 -5.92 -7.86 -4.74
C ALA A 38 -5.99 -8.97 -3.67
N THR A 39 -5.16 -10.02 -3.82
CA THR A 39 -5.12 -11.15 -2.89
C THR A 39 -4.56 -10.75 -1.54
N VAL A 40 -3.43 -10.04 -1.52
CA VAL A 40 -2.82 -9.54 -0.28
C VAL A 40 -3.77 -8.56 0.41
N ALA A 41 -4.48 -7.71 -0.35
CA ALA A 41 -5.50 -6.83 0.21
C ALA A 41 -6.63 -7.60 0.92
N ALA A 42 -7.05 -8.77 0.44
CA ALA A 42 -8.03 -9.61 1.15
C ALA A 42 -7.46 -10.27 2.42
N CYS A 43 -6.16 -10.57 2.44
CA CYS A 43 -5.51 -11.27 3.55
C CYS A 43 -5.37 -10.39 4.81
N TRP A 44 -5.30 -9.07 4.64
CA TRP A 44 -5.20 -8.12 5.74
C TRP A 44 -6.53 -7.43 6.00
N LEU A 45 -6.98 -7.38 7.26
CA LEU A 45 -8.20 -6.68 7.63
C LEU A 45 -8.19 -5.20 7.19
N THR A 46 -7.00 -4.61 7.13
CA THR A 46 -6.75 -3.21 6.71
C THR A 46 -6.57 -3.02 5.21
N GLY A 47 -6.69 -4.09 4.41
CA GLY A 47 -6.47 -4.01 2.97
C GLY A 47 -7.60 -3.34 2.19
N GLY A 48 -8.79 -3.19 2.78
CA GLY A 48 -9.90 -2.46 2.17
C GLY A 48 -11.12 -2.33 3.07
N ALA A 49 -11.99 -1.37 2.77
CA ALA A 49 -13.21 -1.11 3.55
C ALA A 49 -14.17 -2.32 3.58
N TRP A 50 -14.17 -3.13 2.51
CA TRP A 50 -14.98 -4.35 2.42
C TRP A 50 -14.56 -5.43 3.43
N ASN A 51 -13.27 -5.50 3.81
CA ASN A 51 -12.82 -6.46 4.82
C ASN A 51 -13.32 -6.05 6.22
N ALA A 52 -13.28 -4.75 6.53
CA ALA A 52 -13.83 -4.21 7.76
C ALA A 52 -15.36 -4.41 7.84
N LEU A 53 -16.07 -4.28 6.71
CA LEU A 53 -17.49 -4.58 6.62
C LEU A 53 -17.78 -6.07 6.88
N MET A 54 -16.98 -6.97 6.30
CA MET A 54 -17.12 -8.41 6.53
C MET A 54 -16.93 -8.78 8.01
N LEU A 55 -16.02 -8.12 8.71
CA LEU A 55 -15.84 -8.32 10.14
C LEU A 55 -17.12 -8.00 10.94
N GLN A 56 -17.87 -6.97 10.53
CA GLN A 56 -19.14 -6.64 11.19
C GLN A 56 -20.20 -7.71 10.94
N PHE A 57 -20.31 -8.22 9.71
CA PHE A 57 -21.22 -9.33 9.42
C PHE A 57 -20.86 -10.60 10.19
N MET A 58 -19.57 -10.90 10.35
CA MET A 58 -19.15 -12.07 11.13
C MET A 58 -19.56 -11.96 12.60
N LYS A 59 -19.51 -10.75 13.19
CA LYS A 59 -20.03 -10.52 14.55
C LYS A 59 -21.53 -10.75 14.66
N GLU A 60 -22.32 -10.33 13.67
CA GLU A 60 -23.77 -10.58 13.66
C GLU A 60 -24.12 -12.06 13.67
N VAL A 61 -23.27 -12.91 13.08
CA VAL A 61 -23.41 -14.37 13.05
C VAL A 61 -22.74 -15.04 14.27
N GLY A 62 -22.21 -14.27 15.22
CA GLY A 62 -21.61 -14.76 16.47
C GLY A 62 -20.13 -15.15 16.36
N VAL A 63 -19.44 -14.74 15.30
CA VAL A 63 -18.01 -14.99 15.09
C VAL A 63 -17.21 -13.70 15.32
N GLU A 64 -16.55 -13.62 16.47
CA GLU A 64 -15.67 -12.50 16.80
C GLU A 64 -14.23 -12.78 16.36
N LEU A 65 -13.75 -12.04 15.36
CA LEU A 65 -12.37 -12.12 14.89
C LEU A 65 -11.59 -10.88 15.32
N THR A 66 -10.40 -11.09 15.86
CA THR A 66 -9.42 -10.01 16.07
C THR A 66 -8.65 -9.74 14.77
N TRP A 67 -7.93 -8.63 14.69
CA TRP A 67 -7.04 -8.34 13.55
C TRP A 67 -6.05 -9.48 13.29
N ILE A 68 -5.43 -10.02 14.36
CA ILE A 68 -4.53 -11.18 14.27
C ILE A 68 -5.29 -12.45 13.90
N GLY A 69 -6.50 -12.65 14.44
CA GLY A 69 -7.36 -13.78 14.11
C GLY A 69 -7.72 -13.81 12.62
N TRP A 70 -8.04 -12.66 12.04
CA TRP A 70 -8.26 -12.50 10.60
C TRP A 70 -7.00 -12.88 9.80
N ALA A 71 -5.86 -12.26 10.12
CA ALA A 71 -4.60 -12.53 9.41
C ALA A 71 -4.21 -14.03 9.50
N TYR A 72 -4.37 -14.65 10.67
CA TYR A 72 -4.12 -16.07 10.86
C TYR A 72 -5.09 -16.94 10.04
N SER A 73 -6.38 -16.60 10.01
CA SER A 73 -7.38 -17.32 9.22
C SER A 73 -7.10 -17.25 7.71
N GLN A 74 -6.55 -16.13 7.24
CA GLN A 74 -6.23 -15.92 5.83
C GLN A 74 -4.83 -16.40 5.45
N ALA A 75 -3.95 -16.70 6.42
CA ALA A 75 -2.57 -17.10 6.14
C ALA A 75 -2.46 -18.33 5.21
N PRO A 76 -3.26 -19.40 5.37
CA PRO A 76 -3.23 -20.53 4.43
C PRO A 76 -3.61 -20.10 3.00
N VAL A 77 -4.65 -19.27 2.86
CA VAL A 77 -5.10 -18.75 1.56
C VAL A 77 -4.02 -17.88 0.92
N ALA A 78 -3.36 -17.02 1.71
CA ALA A 78 -2.27 -16.17 1.27
C ALA A 78 -1.09 -17.01 0.74
N LEU A 79 -0.64 -18.00 1.51
CA LEU A 79 0.50 -18.85 1.16
C LEU A 79 0.23 -19.69 -0.10
N VAL A 80 -0.96 -20.27 -0.20
CA VAL A 80 -1.39 -21.03 -1.37
C VAL A 80 -1.46 -20.13 -2.60
N SER A 81 -2.00 -18.92 -2.45
CA SER A 81 -2.14 -17.96 -3.55
C SER A 81 -0.79 -17.40 -4.03
N LEU A 82 0.20 -17.23 -3.14
CA LEU A 82 1.56 -16.81 -3.53
C LEU A 82 2.20 -17.76 -4.55
N ILE A 83 1.87 -19.04 -4.48
CA ILE A 83 2.38 -20.05 -5.41
C ILE A 83 1.43 -20.22 -6.61
N LEU A 84 0.12 -20.34 -6.35
CA LEU A 84 -0.85 -20.61 -7.40
C LEU A 84 -1.00 -19.45 -8.38
N ILE A 85 -1.04 -18.19 -7.92
CA ILE A 85 -1.28 -17.04 -8.81
C ILE A 85 -0.22 -16.95 -9.91
N PRO A 86 1.10 -16.94 -9.61
CA PRO A 86 2.12 -16.92 -10.65
C PRO A 86 2.02 -18.13 -11.60
N LEU A 87 1.76 -19.33 -11.08
CA LEU A 87 1.67 -20.54 -11.90
C LEU A 87 0.46 -20.53 -12.84
N VAL A 88 -0.71 -20.12 -12.35
CA VAL A 88 -1.92 -19.98 -13.17
C VAL A 88 -1.70 -18.89 -14.22
N MET A 89 -1.10 -17.76 -13.85
CA MET A 89 -0.77 -16.71 -14.80
C MET A 89 0.23 -17.16 -15.87
N LEU A 90 1.18 -18.06 -15.55
CA LEU A 90 2.09 -18.64 -16.55
C LEU A 90 1.37 -19.52 -17.57
N VAL A 91 0.23 -20.10 -17.21
CA VAL A 91 -0.60 -20.90 -18.12
C VAL A 91 -1.53 -20.02 -18.94
N LEU A 92 -2.19 -19.04 -18.31
CA LEU A 92 -3.16 -18.15 -18.95
C LEU A 92 -2.50 -17.10 -19.86
N VAL A 93 -1.45 -16.47 -19.36
CA VAL A 93 -0.71 -15.37 -20.00
C VAL A 93 0.69 -15.85 -20.23
N LYS A 94 0.85 -16.79 -21.17
CA LYS A 94 2.16 -17.35 -21.52
C LYS A 94 3.05 -16.22 -22.03
N PRO A 95 4.11 -15.82 -21.29
CA PRO A 95 5.03 -14.82 -21.80
C PRO A 95 5.86 -15.45 -22.92
N GLU A 96 6.12 -14.68 -23.98
CA GLU A 96 7.03 -15.09 -25.06
C GLU A 96 8.47 -15.21 -24.55
N ILE A 97 8.88 -14.31 -23.65
CA ILE A 97 10.20 -14.32 -23.03
C ILE A 97 10.12 -14.95 -21.64
N ARG A 98 10.73 -16.13 -21.49
CA ARG A 98 10.80 -16.88 -20.21
C ARG A 98 12.18 -16.93 -19.59
N ARG A 99 13.22 -16.59 -20.36
CA ARG A 99 14.61 -16.64 -19.94
C ARG A 99 15.32 -15.36 -20.34
N THR A 100 15.94 -14.71 -19.38
CA THR A 100 16.77 -13.52 -19.57
C THR A 100 18.13 -13.73 -18.91
N PRO A 101 19.00 -14.58 -19.50
CA PRO A 101 20.32 -14.88 -18.92
C PRO A 101 21.22 -13.64 -18.78
N GLU A 102 21.01 -12.62 -19.61
CA GLU A 102 21.75 -11.36 -19.56
C GLU A 102 21.20 -10.36 -18.53
N ALA A 103 20.01 -10.57 -17.96
CA ALA A 103 19.39 -9.63 -17.04
C ALA A 103 20.25 -9.30 -15.80
N PRO A 104 20.95 -10.25 -15.15
CA PRO A 104 21.83 -9.93 -14.02
C PRO A 104 23.02 -9.07 -14.45
N VAL A 105 23.63 -9.38 -15.60
CA VAL A 105 24.80 -8.65 -16.13
C VAL A 105 24.40 -7.22 -16.49
N VAL A 106 23.28 -7.05 -17.17
CA VAL A 106 22.73 -5.73 -17.52
C VAL A 106 22.39 -4.94 -16.25
N ALA A 107 21.74 -5.57 -15.25
CA ALA A 107 21.42 -4.91 -13.99
C ALA A 107 22.68 -4.41 -13.24
N HIS A 108 23.75 -5.22 -13.20
CA HIS A 108 25.02 -4.80 -12.60
C HIS A 108 25.67 -3.64 -13.35
N SER A 109 25.76 -3.71 -14.69
CA SER A 109 26.32 -2.62 -15.49
C SER A 109 25.52 -1.31 -15.37
N ARG A 110 24.18 -1.40 -15.25
CA ARG A 110 23.31 -0.24 -15.02
C ARG A 110 23.49 0.34 -13.62
N LEU A 111 23.60 -0.51 -12.61
CA LEU A 111 23.88 -0.08 -11.24
C LEU A 111 25.23 0.65 -11.13
N GLU A 112 26.26 0.11 -11.79
CA GLU A 112 27.59 0.75 -11.88
C GLU A 112 27.52 2.10 -12.61
N ALA A 113 26.75 2.19 -13.71
CA ALA A 113 26.56 3.43 -14.46
C ALA A 113 25.77 4.49 -13.68
N MET A 114 24.85 4.08 -12.79
CA MET A 114 24.10 4.99 -11.91
C MET A 114 24.97 5.60 -10.81
N GLY A 115 25.99 4.87 -10.34
CA GLY A 115 26.91 5.36 -9.33
C GLY A 115 26.28 5.55 -7.94
N PRO A 116 26.95 6.27 -7.02
CA PRO A 116 26.43 6.51 -5.68
C PRO A 116 25.19 7.40 -5.69
N LEU A 117 24.28 7.17 -4.74
CA LEU A 117 23.06 7.96 -4.58
C LEU A 117 23.37 9.46 -4.45
N SER A 118 22.74 10.24 -5.33
CA SER A 118 22.85 11.69 -5.34
C SER A 118 22.17 12.33 -4.12
N VAL A 119 22.57 13.56 -3.79
CA VAL A 119 21.95 14.35 -2.70
C VAL A 119 20.44 14.52 -2.91
N ARG A 120 20.00 14.58 -4.18
CA ARG A 120 18.57 14.69 -4.52
C ARG A 120 17.82 13.39 -4.24
N GLU A 121 18.41 12.23 -4.55
CA GLU A 121 17.82 10.92 -4.23
C GLU A 121 17.79 10.69 -2.71
N TRP A 122 18.82 11.09 -1.99
CA TRP A 122 18.81 11.10 -0.52
C TRP A 122 17.72 12.01 0.05
N THR A 123 17.55 13.20 -0.52
CA THR A 123 16.49 14.12 -0.12
C THR A 123 15.11 13.54 -0.41
N MET A 124 14.91 12.92 -1.58
CA MET A 124 13.67 12.22 -1.94
C MET A 124 13.40 11.04 -0.98
N LEU A 125 14.41 10.25 -0.64
CA LEU A 125 14.31 9.14 0.31
C LEU A 125 13.90 9.65 1.70
N LEU A 126 14.58 10.69 2.19
CA LEU A 126 14.27 11.33 3.48
C LEU A 126 12.87 11.94 3.49
N CYS A 127 12.44 12.58 2.39
CA CYS A 127 11.08 13.08 2.24
C CYS A 127 10.06 11.93 2.21
N PHE A 128 10.31 10.86 1.47
CA PHE A 128 9.41 9.70 1.41
C PHE A 128 9.28 9.03 2.77
N LEU A 129 10.39 8.75 3.45
CA LEU A 129 10.39 8.21 4.81
C LEU A 129 9.74 9.18 5.80
N GLY A 130 9.99 10.47 5.66
CA GLY A 130 9.35 11.52 6.45
C GLY A 130 7.83 11.55 6.26
N VAL A 131 7.35 11.44 5.03
CA VAL A 131 5.93 11.35 4.69
C VAL A 131 5.32 10.05 5.19
N VAL A 132 6.00 8.89 5.08
CA VAL A 132 5.52 7.60 5.58
C VAL A 132 5.46 7.61 7.12
N CYS A 133 6.53 8.04 7.79
CA CYS A 133 6.56 8.18 9.24
C CYS A 133 5.52 9.20 9.72
N ARG A 134 5.38 10.32 9.00
CA ARG A 134 4.31 11.30 9.27
C ARG A 134 2.94 10.71 8.99
N ALA A 135 2.72 9.91 7.95
CA ALA A 135 1.43 9.30 7.65
C ALA A 135 1.06 8.23 8.69
N LEU A 136 2.03 7.44 9.15
CA LEU A 136 1.86 6.52 10.28
C LEU A 136 1.55 7.31 11.56
N ALA A 137 2.26 8.41 11.82
CA ALA A 137 1.99 9.28 12.95
C ALA A 137 0.67 10.06 12.83
N TRP A 138 0.25 10.47 11.63
CA TRP A 138 -0.91 11.33 11.32
C TRP A 138 -2.17 10.53 10.94
N SER A 139 -2.06 9.22 10.74
CA SER A 139 -3.20 8.29 10.81
C SER A 139 -3.94 8.43 12.13
N THR A 140 -3.27 8.96 13.18
CA THR A 140 -3.93 9.39 14.41
C THR A 140 -4.82 10.62 14.20
N VAL A 141 -4.49 11.61 13.35
CA VAL A 141 -5.29 12.84 13.17
C VAL A 141 -6.63 12.60 12.48
N CYS A 142 -6.65 11.81 11.39
CA CYS A 142 -7.90 11.36 10.76
C CYS A 142 -8.54 10.16 11.51
N GLY A 143 -7.77 9.55 12.41
CA GLY A 143 -8.13 8.43 13.27
C GLY A 143 -9.33 8.67 14.19
N HIS A 144 -9.85 9.89 14.30
CA HIS A 144 -10.87 10.14 15.31
C HIS A 144 -12.32 10.14 14.81
N LEU A 145 -12.62 10.37 13.52
CA LEU A 145 -14.03 10.50 13.12
C LEU A 145 -14.85 9.24 13.21
N THR A 146 -14.26 8.10 12.86
CA THR A 146 -14.96 6.81 12.86
C THR A 146 -14.09 5.75 13.49
N PRO A 147 -14.68 4.66 14.02
CA PRO A 147 -13.91 3.53 14.53
C PRO A 147 -13.03 2.85 13.46
N TYR A 148 -13.17 3.19 12.18
CA TYR A 148 -12.52 2.49 11.06
C TYR A 148 -11.39 3.28 10.39
N THR A 149 -11.11 4.50 10.87
CA THR A 149 -10.11 5.40 10.26
C THR A 149 -8.66 5.02 10.57
N SER A 150 -8.42 4.17 11.57
CA SER A 150 -7.12 3.56 11.85
C SER A 150 -7.30 2.09 12.17
N SER A 151 -6.34 1.26 11.78
CA SER A 151 -6.34 -0.19 11.99
C SER A 151 -6.46 -0.61 13.47
N ALA A 152 -6.05 0.24 14.39
CA ALA A 152 -6.12 -0.02 15.84
C ALA A 152 -7.48 0.34 16.46
N ASN A 153 -8.25 1.23 15.84
CA ASN A 153 -9.49 1.77 16.40
C ASN A 153 -10.63 0.75 16.52
N PRO A 154 -10.84 -0.19 15.57
CA PRO A 154 -11.87 -1.21 15.71
C PRO A 154 -11.65 -2.08 16.95
N ALA A 155 -10.39 -2.40 17.27
CA ALA A 155 -10.07 -3.22 18.44
C ALA A 155 -10.47 -2.54 19.77
N TYR A 156 -10.28 -1.23 19.90
CA TYR A 156 -10.69 -0.48 21.10
C TYR A 156 -12.22 -0.29 21.20
N TYR A 157 -12.88 -0.14 20.06
CA TYR A 157 -14.34 -0.06 19.99
C TYR A 157 -14.99 -1.41 20.35
N ASP A 158 -14.41 -2.52 19.88
CA ASP A 158 -14.89 -3.88 20.12
C ASP A 158 -14.78 -4.32 21.59
N LEU A 159 -13.75 -3.86 22.30
CA LEU A 159 -13.57 -4.12 23.73
C LEU A 159 -14.52 -3.30 24.63
N GLY A 160 -15.40 -2.47 24.05
CA GLY A 160 -16.42 -1.73 24.78
C GLY A 160 -15.90 -0.55 25.62
N TYR A 161 -14.61 -0.19 25.50
CA TYR A 161 -14.02 0.94 26.23
C TYR A 161 -14.64 2.29 25.84
N VAL A 162 -15.21 2.41 24.65
CA VAL A 162 -15.74 3.68 24.13
C VAL A 162 -17.01 3.43 23.33
N THR A 163 -18.10 4.13 23.67
CA THR A 163 -19.36 4.06 22.92
C THR A 163 -19.30 4.83 21.61
N ALA A 164 -20.11 4.45 20.61
CA ALA A 164 -20.14 5.11 19.29
C ALA A 164 -20.32 6.62 19.41
N LYS A 165 -21.28 7.06 20.24
CA LYS A 165 -21.58 8.48 20.46
C LYS A 165 -20.37 9.25 21.01
N GLN A 166 -19.62 8.66 21.94
CA GLN A 166 -18.40 9.27 22.47
C GLN A 166 -17.32 9.38 21.39
N TRP A 167 -17.16 8.36 20.55
CA TRP A 167 -16.20 8.36 19.46
C TRP A 167 -16.44 9.48 18.45
N TRP A 168 -17.69 9.61 17.98
CA TRP A 168 -18.07 10.66 17.03
C TRP A 168 -17.88 12.07 17.59
N VAL A 169 -18.24 12.30 18.85
CA VAL A 169 -18.16 13.63 19.47
C VAL A 169 -16.71 14.02 19.76
N VAL A 170 -15.95 13.15 20.44
CA VAL A 170 -14.55 13.41 20.75
C VAL A 170 -13.75 13.53 19.46
N GLY A 171 -14.06 12.69 18.47
CA GLY A 171 -13.33 12.70 17.23
C GLY A 171 -13.60 13.87 16.30
N ALA A 172 -14.82 14.41 16.29
CA ALA A 172 -15.11 15.65 15.58
C ALA A 172 -14.31 16.82 16.19
N ILE A 173 -14.23 16.90 17.52
CA ILE A 173 -13.49 17.95 18.24
C ILE A 173 -11.98 17.84 17.95
N VAL A 174 -11.41 16.64 18.11
CA VAL A 174 -9.98 16.40 17.90
C VAL A 174 -9.58 16.59 16.43
N MET A 175 -10.46 16.25 15.48
CA MET A 175 -10.24 16.53 14.06
C MET A 175 -10.12 18.03 13.80
N VAL A 176 -11.08 18.84 14.28
CA VAL A 176 -11.08 20.29 14.06
C VAL A 176 -9.83 20.94 14.66
N LEU A 177 -9.44 20.55 15.87
CA LEU A 177 -8.21 21.04 16.52
C LEU A 177 -6.96 20.70 15.70
N ASN A 178 -6.86 19.47 15.19
CA ASN A 178 -5.72 19.07 14.37
C ASN A 178 -5.71 19.72 12.99
N LEU A 179 -6.88 19.95 12.38
CA LEU A 179 -7.01 20.71 11.13
C LEU A 179 -6.53 22.15 11.32
N VAL A 180 -6.92 22.81 12.41
CA VAL A 180 -6.45 24.15 12.74
C VAL A 180 -4.94 24.15 12.94
N ASN A 181 -4.39 23.18 13.67
CA ASN A 181 -2.96 23.05 13.87
C ASN A 181 -2.20 22.84 12.54
N LEU A 182 -2.73 21.99 11.65
CA LEU A 182 -2.14 21.76 10.34
C LEU A 182 -2.16 23.01 9.46
N VAL A 183 -3.29 23.71 9.42
CA VAL A 183 -3.48 24.92 8.62
C VAL A 183 -2.60 26.07 9.13
N THR A 184 -2.41 26.17 10.44
CA THR A 184 -1.65 27.27 11.04
C THR A 184 -0.15 26.97 11.15
N ILE A 185 0.22 25.91 11.87
CA ILE A 185 1.63 25.56 12.12
C ILE A 185 2.24 24.90 10.88
N GLY A 186 1.50 24.02 10.20
CA GLY A 186 2.00 23.33 9.00
C GLY A 186 2.31 24.30 7.86
N PHE A 187 1.31 25.05 7.40
CA PHE A 187 1.50 26.02 6.32
C PHE A 187 2.34 27.23 6.75
N GLY A 188 2.23 27.68 8.01
CA GLY A 188 3.10 28.74 8.55
C GLY A 188 4.57 28.34 8.57
N TYR A 189 4.88 27.07 8.85
CA TYR A 189 6.25 26.54 8.77
C TYR A 189 6.74 26.40 7.34
N TRP A 190 5.88 26.02 6.39
CA TRP A 190 6.25 25.97 4.96
C TRP A 190 6.51 27.35 4.36
N TRP A 191 5.81 28.37 4.87
CA TRP A 191 6.09 29.77 4.57
C TRP A 191 7.46 30.20 5.11
N LEU A 192 7.81 29.83 6.36
CA LEU A 192 9.14 30.09 6.94
C LEU A 192 10.28 29.38 6.20
N LEU A 193 10.03 28.20 5.63
CA LEU A 193 11.00 27.45 4.84
C LEU A 193 11.13 27.93 3.38
N GLY A 194 10.32 28.91 2.95
CA GLY A 194 10.40 29.49 1.61
C GLY A 194 9.92 28.58 0.49
N TYR A 195 9.15 27.53 0.80
CA TYR A 195 8.57 26.64 -0.23
C TYR A 195 7.37 27.24 -0.95
N TRP A 196 6.79 28.31 -0.39
CA TRP A 196 5.82 29.16 -1.06
C TRP A 196 6.34 30.60 -1.08
N GLN A 197 6.76 31.03 -2.27
CA GLN A 197 6.72 32.43 -2.68
C GLN A 197 5.48 32.64 -3.55
#